data_AF-A0A7V8IRN8-F1
#
_entry.id   AF-A0A7V8IRN8-F1
#
_cell.length_a   1.000
_cell.length_b   1.000
_cell.length_c   1.000
_cell.angle_alpha   90.00
_cell.angle_beta   90.00
_cell.angle_gamma   90.00
#
_symmetry.space_group_name_H-M   'P 1'
#
loop_
_entity.id
_entity.type
_entity.pdbx_description
1 polymer ?
#
loop_
_entity_poly.entity_id
_entity_poly.type
_entity_poly.pdbx_seq_one_letter_code
_entity_poly.pdbx_strand_id
1 'polypeptide(L)'
;MAKTLEFLGDFVHEAQRERGLASLNLRAQQSELSEKMEAQFAQLDSFQIATTLTAHSKYSQIEPFLSAVGYLSVKRKNIISRQITPFEVIAFYSRDIIAPAINIIQEIAILEKGYSPTQVSALINFLQWKERVGIERALGAQYINSEVDFAEEIRSRLSYLVKEQRGYERMFMALADDQIRSKIHELEKNSSIFQKIDLINRKLDNEAGILSNISATEWFNLFSAKMDILHEIGRNLTRNLEADKGMAAAPIGNSPAILDYRIDKGVRENLGQIRQMPLFCGIDETLLLEIVMHARLVTHTKGSTIFLQGEQANRFYVILDGWVKLFKGDVEGHESILQMLSSNDALLETTLLAESKFPINAQAVETTRLLSMPASLLREKMRANQHLTVNLITTIAEKSQELINQFEQLTLKSVGQRVGWFLLRLYLAGGENGSELLLPYDKALIAGYLGMKPETFSRTLQTLRACGITSELNLVRVQDPAKLCDFCDFDLQEKCKRKGTNACKKADCMVN
;
A
#
# COMPACT_ATOMS: atom_id res chain seq x y z
N MET A 1 28.97 1.44 17.26
CA MET A 1 27.65 1.28 16.65
C MET A 1 27.06 2.61 16.19
N ALA A 2 27.18 3.69 16.94
CA ALA A 2 26.58 4.93 16.49
C ALA A 2 27.35 5.63 15.33
N LYS A 3 28.68 5.56 15.33
CA LYS A 3 29.50 5.72 14.09
C LYS A 3 29.06 4.81 12.94
N THR A 4 28.51 3.62 13.23
CA THR A 4 27.97 2.70 12.22
C THR A 4 26.62 3.20 11.69
N LEU A 5 25.75 3.74 12.55
CA LEU A 5 24.49 4.37 12.13
C LEU A 5 24.74 5.61 11.27
N GLU A 6 25.71 6.47 11.64
CA GLU A 6 26.10 7.64 10.85
C GLU A 6 26.67 7.20 9.50
N PHE A 7 27.63 6.25 9.51
CA PHE A 7 28.19 5.66 8.30
C PHE A 7 27.13 5.07 7.35
N LEU A 8 26.17 4.32 7.88
CA LEU A 8 25.08 3.76 7.07
C LEU A 8 24.12 4.85 6.57
N GLY A 9 23.87 5.89 7.36
CA GLY A 9 23.08 7.05 6.94
C GLY A 9 23.73 7.82 5.79
N ASP A 10 25.06 7.98 5.84
CA ASP A 10 25.87 8.57 4.78
C ASP A 10 25.87 7.68 3.52
N PHE A 11 26.03 6.36 3.68
CA PHE A 11 25.91 5.41 2.58
C PHE A 11 24.54 5.49 1.89
N VAL A 12 23.46 5.51 2.68
CA VAL A 12 22.08 5.65 2.16
C VAL A 12 21.95 6.94 1.37
N HIS A 13 22.52 8.06 1.84
CA HIS A 13 22.48 9.32 1.12
C HIS A 13 23.18 9.27 -0.24
N GLU A 14 24.38 8.70 -0.29
CA GLU A 14 25.14 8.59 -1.53
C GLU A 14 24.49 7.59 -2.50
N ALA A 15 23.92 6.48 -2.02
CA ALA A 15 23.13 5.57 -2.84
C ALA A 15 21.86 6.23 -3.41
N GLN A 16 21.18 7.06 -2.61
CA GLN A 16 20.05 7.87 -3.07
C GLN A 16 20.48 8.84 -4.17
N ARG A 17 21.62 9.52 -4.01
CA ARG A 17 22.21 10.44 -4.99
C ARG A 17 22.57 9.72 -6.30
N GLU A 18 23.20 8.56 -6.21
CA GLU A 18 23.53 7.70 -7.36
C GLU A 18 22.27 7.29 -8.14
N ARG A 19 21.20 6.83 -7.47
CA ARG A 19 19.90 6.55 -8.10
C ARG A 19 19.37 7.76 -8.88
N GLY A 20 19.42 8.93 -8.26
CA GLY A 20 18.93 10.16 -8.87
C GLY A 20 19.71 10.55 -10.13
N LEU A 21 21.05 10.51 -10.04
CA LEU A 21 21.93 10.81 -11.18
C LEU A 21 21.78 9.79 -12.31
N ALA A 22 21.68 8.49 -11.99
CA ALA A 22 21.44 7.45 -12.97
C ALA A 22 20.11 7.66 -13.72
N SER A 23 19.05 8.07 -13.00
CA SER A 23 17.76 8.40 -13.62
C SER A 23 17.89 9.60 -14.57
N LEU A 24 18.54 10.69 -14.12
CA LEU A 24 18.75 11.86 -14.98
C LEU A 24 19.66 11.56 -16.19
N ASN A 25 20.68 10.71 -16.01
CA ASN A 25 21.61 10.30 -17.08
C ASN A 25 20.93 9.46 -18.16
N LEU A 26 20.09 8.49 -17.78
CA LEU A 26 19.35 7.67 -18.73
C LEU A 26 18.40 8.51 -19.59
N ARG A 27 17.87 9.60 -19.03
CA ARG A 27 17.09 10.59 -19.78
C ARG A 27 17.94 11.44 -20.72
N ALA A 28 19.08 11.96 -20.26
CA ALA A 28 19.93 12.85 -21.05
C ALA A 28 20.56 12.10 -22.24
N GLN A 29 20.60 12.68 -23.44
CA GLN A 29 21.26 12.10 -24.62
C GLN A 29 22.76 12.46 -24.73
N GLN A 30 23.34 13.13 -23.72
CA GLN A 30 24.66 13.78 -23.79
C GLN A 30 25.69 13.22 -22.80
N SER A 31 26.98 13.49 -23.07
CA SER A 31 28.17 13.00 -22.36
C SER A 31 28.46 13.68 -21.01
N GLU A 32 28.02 14.92 -20.77
CA GLU A 32 28.39 15.70 -19.58
C GLU A 32 27.85 15.09 -18.25
N LEU A 33 26.74 14.35 -18.31
CA LEU A 33 26.22 13.63 -17.13
C LEU A 33 26.99 12.35 -16.81
N SER A 34 27.83 11.84 -17.73
CA SER A 34 28.58 10.60 -17.51
C SER A 34 29.73 10.81 -16.53
N GLU A 35 30.48 11.91 -16.63
CA GLU A 35 31.57 12.22 -15.70
C GLU A 35 31.06 12.40 -14.27
N LYS A 36 29.95 13.14 -14.08
CA LYS A 36 29.30 13.30 -12.77
C LYS A 36 28.83 11.96 -12.19
N MET A 37 28.36 11.06 -13.05
CA MET A 37 27.90 9.73 -12.65
C MET A 37 29.07 8.83 -12.24
N GLU A 38 30.17 8.84 -12.99
CA GLU A 38 31.39 8.10 -12.64
C GLU A 38 32.01 8.59 -11.32
N ALA A 39 32.06 9.91 -11.12
CA ALA A 39 32.48 10.49 -9.84
C ALA A 39 31.58 10.03 -8.67
N GLN A 40 30.27 9.94 -8.90
CA GLN A 40 29.33 9.43 -7.91
C GLN A 40 29.55 7.93 -7.61
N PHE A 41 29.85 7.12 -8.62
CA PHE A 41 30.18 5.70 -8.42
C PHE A 41 31.42 5.54 -7.54
N ALA A 42 32.46 6.32 -7.82
CA ALA A 42 33.68 6.33 -7.01
C ALA A 42 33.41 6.78 -5.56
N GLN A 43 32.52 7.76 -5.37
CA GLN A 43 32.11 8.21 -4.04
C GLN A 43 31.42 7.09 -3.26
N LEU A 44 30.49 6.35 -3.87
CA LEU A 44 29.81 5.24 -3.20
C LEU A 44 30.76 4.05 -2.96
N ASP A 45 31.71 3.78 -3.86
CA ASP A 45 32.72 2.74 -3.71
C ASP A 45 33.73 3.02 -2.58
N SER A 46 33.87 4.29 -2.19
CA SER A 46 34.71 4.65 -1.04
C SER A 46 34.16 4.12 0.29
N PHE A 47 32.89 3.73 0.35
CA PHE A 47 32.28 3.16 1.55
C PHE A 47 32.69 1.71 1.73
N GLN A 48 33.47 1.43 2.78
CA GLN A 48 33.90 0.08 3.15
C GLN A 48 32.80 -0.73 3.87
N ILE A 49 31.62 -0.84 3.27
CA ILE A 49 30.40 -1.40 3.88
C ILE A 49 30.62 -2.81 4.41
N ALA A 50 31.23 -3.68 3.61
CA ALA A 50 31.51 -5.06 4.00
C ALA A 50 32.33 -5.09 5.30
N THR A 51 33.44 -4.35 5.34
CA THR A 51 34.30 -4.26 6.53
C THR A 51 33.53 -3.72 7.74
N THR A 52 32.76 -2.65 7.56
CA THR A 52 31.99 -2.01 8.64
C THR A 52 30.88 -2.92 9.20
N LEU A 53 30.24 -3.72 8.34
CA LEU A 53 29.14 -4.61 8.72
C LEU A 53 29.58 -6.01 9.13
N THR A 54 30.83 -6.42 8.88
CA THR A 54 31.35 -7.74 9.26
C THR A 54 31.26 -7.97 10.78
N ALA A 55 31.50 -6.93 11.60
CA ALA A 55 31.34 -6.98 13.05
C ALA A 55 29.88 -7.12 13.53
N HIS A 56 28.92 -7.03 12.61
CA HIS A 56 27.48 -7.04 12.86
C HIS A 56 26.78 -8.23 12.18
N SER A 57 27.54 -9.20 11.63
CA SER A 57 27.06 -10.34 10.82
C SER A 57 25.96 -11.21 11.45
N LYS A 58 25.72 -11.08 12.76
CA LYS A 58 24.60 -11.71 13.47
C LYS A 58 23.21 -11.24 13.01
N TYR A 59 23.10 -10.14 12.26
CA TYR A 59 21.83 -9.59 11.78
C TYR A 59 21.41 -10.21 10.44
N SER A 60 20.16 -10.69 10.38
CA SER A 60 19.65 -11.54 9.29
C SER A 60 19.68 -10.89 7.91
N GLN A 61 19.70 -9.55 7.84
CA GLN A 61 19.60 -8.80 6.60
C GLN A 61 20.96 -8.42 5.99
N ILE A 62 22.08 -8.65 6.69
CA ILE A 62 23.40 -8.15 6.24
C ILE A 62 23.93 -8.94 5.05
N GLU A 63 23.91 -10.28 5.06
CA GLU A 63 24.44 -11.06 3.95
C GLU A 63 23.70 -10.81 2.62
N PRO A 64 22.34 -10.81 2.58
CA PRO A 64 21.61 -10.44 1.37
C PRO A 64 21.94 -9.03 0.88
N PHE A 65 22.08 -8.07 1.80
CA PHE A 65 22.44 -6.70 1.47
C PHE A 65 23.86 -6.59 0.88
N LEU A 66 24.86 -7.23 1.50
CA LEU A 66 26.22 -7.23 0.99
C LEU A 66 26.33 -7.90 -0.39
N SER A 67 25.55 -8.95 -0.63
CA SER A 67 25.41 -9.55 -1.95
C SER A 67 24.86 -8.55 -2.97
N ALA A 68 23.76 -7.85 -2.64
CA ALA A 68 23.18 -6.81 -3.49
C ALA A 68 24.17 -5.67 -3.81
N VAL A 69 24.94 -5.22 -2.81
CA VAL A 69 26.02 -4.23 -2.99
C VAL A 69 27.06 -4.74 -3.99
N GLY A 70 27.42 -6.03 -3.95
CA GLY A 70 28.32 -6.65 -4.94
C GLY A 70 27.83 -6.54 -6.39
N TYR A 71 26.52 -6.49 -6.61
CA TYR A 71 25.91 -6.33 -7.94
C TYR A 71 25.89 -4.89 -8.46
N LEU A 72 26.29 -3.87 -7.65
CA LEU A 72 26.36 -2.48 -8.11
C LEU A 72 27.22 -2.33 -9.36
N SER A 73 28.39 -2.98 -9.39
CA SER A 73 29.31 -2.93 -10.54
C SER A 73 28.66 -3.40 -11.85
N VAL A 74 27.84 -4.46 -11.80
CA VAL A 74 27.11 -4.98 -12.97
C VAL A 74 26.00 -4.02 -13.36
N LYS A 75 25.21 -3.54 -12.40
CA LYS A 75 24.13 -2.59 -12.67
C LYS A 75 24.66 -1.28 -13.26
N ARG A 76 25.78 -0.75 -12.77
CA ARG A 76 26.44 0.45 -13.31
C ARG A 76 26.92 0.27 -14.74
N LYS A 77 27.49 -0.90 -15.08
CA LYS A 77 27.82 -1.23 -16.48
C LYS A 77 26.58 -1.15 -17.38
N ASN A 78 25.46 -1.70 -16.93
CA ASN A 78 24.19 -1.66 -17.68
C ASN A 78 23.62 -0.23 -17.77
N ILE A 79 23.80 0.61 -16.74
CA ILE A 79 23.42 2.03 -16.78
C ILE A 79 24.23 2.77 -17.85
N ILE A 80 25.56 2.64 -17.83
CA ILE A 80 26.45 3.28 -18.80
C ILE A 80 26.16 2.79 -20.23
N SER A 81 25.98 1.48 -20.41
CA SER A 81 25.67 0.87 -21.71
C SER A 81 24.21 1.05 -22.14
N ARG A 82 23.36 1.67 -21.31
CA ARG A 82 21.92 1.85 -21.50
C ARG A 82 21.15 0.54 -21.74
N GLN A 83 21.64 -0.57 -21.18
CA GLN A 83 21.00 -1.89 -21.22
C GLN A 83 20.08 -2.13 -20.01
N ILE A 84 19.61 -1.06 -19.36
CA ILE A 84 18.71 -1.11 -18.21
C ILE A 84 17.70 0.02 -18.33
N THR A 85 16.46 -0.27 -17.96
CA THR A 85 15.39 0.72 -17.97
C THR A 85 15.46 1.63 -16.74
N PRO A 86 14.96 2.87 -16.81
CA PRO A 86 14.88 3.76 -15.65
C PRO A 86 14.10 3.16 -14.48
N PHE A 87 13.03 2.40 -14.77
CA PHE A 87 12.26 1.70 -13.74
C PHE A 87 13.10 0.65 -13.01
N GLU A 88 13.89 -0.15 -13.73
CA GLU A 88 14.79 -1.14 -13.12
C GLU A 88 15.89 -0.49 -12.28
N VAL A 89 16.42 0.66 -12.70
CA VAL A 89 17.38 1.44 -11.90
C VAL A 89 16.74 1.90 -10.60
N ILE A 90 15.60 2.58 -10.67
CA ILE A 90 14.89 3.08 -9.49
C ILE A 90 14.54 1.91 -8.57
N ALA A 91 14.02 0.81 -9.09
CA ALA A 91 13.67 -0.37 -8.32
C ALA A 91 14.89 -0.99 -7.63
N PHE A 92 16.00 -1.18 -8.35
CA PHE A 92 17.22 -1.76 -7.81
C PHE A 92 17.77 -0.95 -6.62
N TYR A 93 18.00 0.35 -6.80
CA TYR A 93 18.52 1.16 -5.69
C TYR A 93 17.53 1.24 -4.53
N SER A 94 16.24 1.43 -4.79
CA SER A 94 15.24 1.61 -3.72
C SER A 94 15.03 0.33 -2.91
N ARG A 95 14.89 -0.82 -3.59
CA ARG A 95 14.51 -2.10 -2.98
C ARG A 95 15.70 -2.93 -2.54
N ASP A 96 16.77 -2.95 -3.33
CA ASP A 96 17.86 -3.91 -3.16
C ASP A 96 19.05 -3.28 -2.42
N ILE A 97 19.16 -1.94 -2.38
CA ILE A 97 20.26 -1.21 -1.73
C ILE A 97 19.78 -0.36 -0.55
N ILE A 98 18.90 0.62 -0.79
CA ILE A 98 18.55 1.66 0.20
C ILE A 98 17.62 1.10 1.29
N ALA A 99 16.53 0.43 0.94
CA ALA A 99 15.62 -0.13 1.94
C ALA A 99 16.30 -1.15 2.86
N PRO A 100 17.13 -2.10 2.38
CA PRO A 100 17.90 -2.98 3.25
C PRO A 100 18.87 -2.23 4.16
N ALA A 101 19.55 -1.19 3.66
CA ALA A 101 20.42 -0.37 4.50
C ALA A 101 19.65 0.35 5.62
N ILE A 102 18.47 0.91 5.34
CA ILE A 102 17.58 1.50 6.37
C ILE A 102 17.12 0.44 7.37
N ASN A 103 16.78 -0.77 6.91
CA ASN A 103 16.38 -1.87 7.80
C ASN A 103 17.54 -2.30 8.71
N ILE A 104 18.78 -2.32 8.21
CA ILE A 104 19.97 -2.61 9.03
C ILE A 104 20.19 -1.50 10.06
N ILE A 105 20.01 -0.22 9.70
CA ILE A 105 20.04 0.90 10.67
C ILE A 105 19.01 0.66 11.78
N GLN A 106 17.78 0.27 11.40
CA GLN A 106 16.72 -0.04 12.35
C GLN A 106 17.08 -1.21 13.28
N GLU A 107 17.58 -2.31 12.72
CA GLU A 107 17.94 -3.50 13.49
C GLU A 107 19.08 -3.19 14.48
N ILE A 108 20.12 -2.46 14.04
CA ILE A 108 21.21 -2.00 14.91
C ILE A 108 20.66 -1.08 16.02
N ALA A 109 19.82 -0.10 15.67
CA ALA A 109 19.28 0.86 16.62
C ALA A 109 18.33 0.24 17.65
N ILE A 110 17.54 -0.77 17.27
CA ILE A 110 16.63 -1.47 18.20
C ILE A 110 17.40 -2.38 19.16
N LEU A 111 18.44 -3.06 18.67
CA LEU A 111 19.16 -4.08 19.44
C LEU A 111 20.28 -3.50 20.32
N GLU A 112 20.66 -2.24 20.11
CA GLU A 112 21.61 -1.53 20.97
C GLU A 112 20.97 -1.08 22.28
N LYS A 113 21.52 -1.54 23.41
CA LYS A 113 21.07 -1.09 24.74
C LYS A 113 21.42 0.39 24.93
N GLY A 114 20.45 1.18 25.39
CA GLY A 114 20.65 2.58 25.80
C GLY A 114 20.03 3.64 24.89
N TYR A 115 19.49 3.27 23.73
CA TYR A 115 18.64 4.18 22.95
C TYR A 115 17.19 4.12 23.42
N SER A 116 16.52 5.27 23.41
CA SER A 116 15.07 5.34 23.62
C SER A 116 14.31 4.78 22.41
N PRO A 117 13.32 3.89 22.61
CA PRO A 117 12.45 3.42 21.52
C PRO A 117 11.80 4.58 20.73
N THR A 118 11.49 5.69 21.40
CA THR A 118 10.92 6.88 20.76
C THR A 118 11.91 7.53 19.80
N GLN A 119 13.17 7.68 20.20
CA GLN A 119 14.22 8.26 19.35
C GLN A 119 14.56 7.37 18.16
N VAL A 120 14.62 6.05 18.39
CA VAL A 120 14.78 5.07 17.30
C VAL A 120 13.61 5.18 16.33
N SER A 121 12.36 5.24 16.83
CA SER A 121 11.18 5.41 15.99
C SER A 121 11.18 6.73 15.22
N ALA A 122 11.64 7.83 15.83
CA ALA A 122 11.83 9.11 15.15
C ALA A 122 12.84 8.98 14.00
N LEU A 123 14.02 8.41 14.25
CA LEU A 123 15.04 8.19 13.23
C LEU A 123 14.52 7.35 12.06
N ILE A 124 13.78 6.26 12.32
CA ILE A 124 13.25 5.42 11.26
C ILE A 124 12.20 6.15 10.42
N ASN A 125 11.28 6.87 11.05
CA ASN A 125 10.31 7.68 10.29
C ASN A 125 11.01 8.78 9.48
N PHE A 126 12.07 9.38 10.01
CA PHE A 126 12.88 10.35 9.29
C PHE A 126 13.54 9.76 8.04
N LEU A 127 14.20 8.60 8.16
CA LEU A 127 14.85 7.93 7.04
C LEU A 127 13.85 7.51 5.96
N GLN A 128 12.66 7.04 6.36
CA GLN A 128 11.60 6.68 5.42
C GLN A 128 11.02 7.90 4.71
N TRP A 129 10.84 9.02 5.42
CA TRP A 129 10.46 10.30 4.82
C TRP A 129 11.48 10.74 3.77
N LYS A 130 12.77 10.79 4.14
CA LYS A 130 13.88 11.14 3.25
C LYS A 130 13.94 10.23 2.03
N GLU A 131 13.71 8.93 2.20
CA GLU A 131 13.70 7.99 1.08
C GLU A 131 12.57 8.26 0.09
N ARG A 132 11.36 8.60 0.55
CA ARG A 132 10.26 8.98 -0.35
C ARG A 132 10.55 10.26 -1.13
N VAL A 133 11.20 11.25 -0.52
CA VAL A 133 11.73 12.44 -1.23
C VAL A 133 12.74 12.03 -2.30
N GLY A 134 13.62 11.07 -1.98
CA GLY A 134 14.61 10.55 -2.91
C GLY A 134 14.01 9.81 -4.11
N ILE A 135 12.91 9.07 -3.92
CA ILE A 135 12.17 8.39 -4.99
C ILE A 135 11.43 9.42 -5.85
N GLU A 136 10.77 10.41 -5.23
CA GLU A 136 10.12 11.52 -5.93
C GLU A 136 11.11 12.28 -6.84
N ARG A 137 12.32 12.55 -6.34
CA ARG A 137 13.39 13.15 -7.15
C ARG A 137 13.69 12.31 -8.40
N ALA A 138 13.91 11.02 -8.23
CA ALA A 138 14.33 10.13 -9.31
C ALA A 138 13.25 9.98 -10.39
N LEU A 139 11.99 9.78 -9.97
CA LEU A 139 10.86 9.68 -10.88
C LEU A 139 10.63 11.00 -11.64
N GLY A 140 10.62 12.14 -10.94
CA GLY A 140 10.39 13.41 -11.61
C GLY A 140 11.52 13.78 -12.57
N ALA A 141 12.78 13.52 -12.20
CA ALA A 141 13.92 13.70 -13.11
C ALA A 141 13.77 12.88 -14.40
N GLN A 142 13.23 11.66 -14.31
CA GLN A 142 13.04 10.80 -15.47
C GLN A 142 11.84 11.19 -16.33
N TYR A 143 10.69 11.51 -15.72
CA TYR A 143 9.40 11.49 -16.42
C TYR A 143 8.68 12.83 -16.55
N ILE A 144 9.12 13.90 -15.89
CA ILE A 144 8.48 15.22 -16.07
C ILE A 144 8.69 15.73 -17.50
N ASN A 145 7.73 16.42 -18.11
CA ASN A 145 7.81 16.92 -19.50
C ASN A 145 7.99 15.84 -20.56
N SER A 146 7.64 14.57 -20.30
CA SER A 146 7.62 13.56 -21.36
C SER A 146 6.40 13.77 -22.27
N GLU A 147 6.60 13.70 -23.58
CA GLU A 147 5.53 13.73 -24.58
C GLU A 147 4.73 12.40 -24.49
N VAL A 148 3.40 12.48 -24.26
CA VAL A 148 2.38 11.40 -24.35
C VAL A 148 2.06 10.57 -23.08
N ASP A 149 0.74 10.28 -22.90
CA ASP A 149 -0.06 9.37 -22.03
C ASP A 149 0.43 8.90 -20.64
N PHE A 150 1.72 8.79 -20.38
CA PHE A 150 2.29 8.42 -19.07
C PHE A 150 2.20 9.53 -18.03
N ALA A 151 1.81 10.75 -18.42
CA ALA A 151 1.75 11.91 -17.54
C ALA A 151 0.75 11.71 -16.38
N GLU A 152 -0.39 11.04 -16.60
CA GLU A 152 -1.38 10.84 -15.55
C GLU A 152 -0.97 9.76 -14.54
N GLU A 153 -0.41 8.65 -15.01
CA GLU A 153 0.09 7.58 -14.13
C GLU A 153 1.25 8.08 -13.25
N ILE A 154 2.21 8.80 -13.84
CA ILE A 154 3.34 9.40 -13.11
C ILE A 154 2.84 10.46 -12.13
N ARG A 155 1.88 11.30 -12.51
CA ARG A 155 1.26 12.29 -11.61
C ARG A 155 0.58 11.62 -10.43
N SER A 156 -0.20 10.57 -10.67
CA SER A 156 -0.84 9.77 -9.62
C SER A 156 0.20 9.15 -8.68
N ARG A 157 1.29 8.61 -9.24
CA ARG A 157 2.39 8.04 -8.47
C ARG A 157 3.13 9.08 -7.62
N LEU A 158 3.42 10.26 -8.16
CA LEU A 158 4.03 11.38 -7.43
C LEU A 158 3.09 11.87 -6.32
N SER A 159 1.80 12.04 -6.60
CA SER A 159 0.79 12.39 -5.58
C SER A 159 0.76 11.38 -4.43
N TYR A 160 0.79 10.08 -4.75
CA TYR A 160 0.87 9.02 -3.73
C TYR A 160 2.17 9.13 -2.90
N LEU A 161 3.32 9.35 -3.54
CA LEU A 161 4.59 9.52 -2.83
C LEU A 161 4.60 10.73 -1.90
N VAL A 162 4.01 11.86 -2.32
CA VAL A 162 3.86 13.06 -1.49
C VAL A 162 2.97 12.76 -0.27
N LYS A 163 1.90 11.99 -0.44
CA LYS A 163 1.05 11.53 0.68
C LYS A 163 1.82 10.62 1.64
N GLU A 164 2.63 9.70 1.12
CA GLU A 164 3.50 8.86 1.94
C GLU A 164 4.51 9.69 2.75
N GLN A 165 5.16 10.67 2.10
CA GLN A 165 6.09 11.60 2.74
C GLN A 165 5.46 12.31 3.93
N ARG A 166 4.33 13.00 3.72
CA ARG A 166 3.59 13.71 4.77
C ARG A 166 3.27 12.80 5.94
N GLY A 167 2.94 11.54 5.67
CA GLY A 167 2.68 10.58 6.72
C GLY A 167 3.91 10.24 7.57
N TYR A 168 5.08 10.03 6.95
CA TYR A 168 6.33 9.76 7.67
C TYR A 168 6.84 11.01 8.41
N GLU A 169 6.77 12.17 7.76
CA GLU A 169 7.10 13.48 8.33
C GLU A 169 6.27 13.76 9.58
N ARG A 170 4.93 13.60 9.54
CA ARG A 170 4.07 13.77 10.73
C ARG A 170 4.44 12.86 11.88
N MET A 171 4.71 11.57 11.60
CA MET A 171 5.09 10.63 12.65
C MET A 171 6.46 10.97 13.24
N PHE A 172 7.41 11.36 12.40
CA PHE A 172 8.70 11.84 12.85
C PHE A 172 8.57 13.10 13.72
N MET A 173 7.80 14.10 13.30
CA MET A 173 7.54 15.32 14.09
C MET A 173 6.90 15.01 15.43
N ALA A 174 5.98 14.04 15.50
CA ALA A 174 5.35 13.63 16.75
C ALA A 174 6.33 12.97 17.75
N LEU A 175 7.46 12.47 17.27
CA LEU A 175 8.45 11.72 18.07
C LEU A 175 9.75 12.50 18.28
N ALA A 176 10.03 13.50 17.45
CA ALA A 176 11.25 14.30 17.49
C ALA A 176 11.25 15.28 18.68
N ASP A 177 12.44 15.60 19.18
CA ASP A 177 12.63 16.62 20.21
C ASP A 177 12.22 18.02 19.71
N ASP A 178 12.00 18.95 20.66
CA ASP A 178 11.56 20.32 20.35
C ASP A 178 12.56 21.10 19.49
N GLN A 179 13.86 20.83 19.63
CA GLN A 179 14.91 21.53 18.90
C GLN A 179 14.86 21.18 17.40
N ILE A 180 14.76 19.90 17.09
CA ILE A 180 14.69 19.40 15.71
C ILE A 180 13.35 19.79 15.07
N ARG A 181 12.24 19.70 15.81
CA ARG A 181 10.93 20.20 15.35
C ARG A 181 10.99 21.67 14.95
N SER A 182 11.55 22.50 15.82
CA SER A 182 11.66 23.96 15.57
C SER A 182 12.51 24.24 14.32
N LYS A 183 13.64 23.53 14.17
CA LYS A 183 14.53 23.67 13.01
C LYS A 183 13.84 23.33 11.70
N ILE A 184 13.02 22.28 11.65
CA ILE A 184 12.31 21.91 10.42
C ILE A 184 11.17 22.87 10.13
N HIS A 185 10.42 23.28 11.16
CA HIS A 185 9.38 24.30 10.98
C HIS A 185 9.95 25.61 10.42
N GLU A 186 11.15 26.00 10.85
CA GLU A 186 11.86 27.15 10.30
C GLU A 186 12.24 26.94 8.83
N LEU A 187 12.73 25.75 8.47
CA LEU A 187 13.06 25.39 7.08
C LEU A 187 11.82 25.41 6.18
N GLU A 188 10.70 24.82 6.61
CA GLU A 188 9.44 24.83 5.87
C GLU A 188 8.95 26.27 5.62
N LYS A 189 9.09 27.13 6.62
CA LYS A 189 8.60 28.51 6.57
C LYS A 189 9.52 29.44 5.77
N ASN A 190 10.83 29.31 5.90
CA ASN A 190 11.79 30.31 5.42
C ASN A 190 12.64 29.83 4.23
N SER A 191 12.72 28.51 3.97
CA SER A 191 13.51 27.99 2.85
C SER A 191 12.74 28.10 1.54
N SER A 192 13.30 28.86 0.59
CA SER A 192 12.75 28.94 -0.78
C SER A 192 12.68 27.57 -1.47
N ILE A 193 13.55 26.62 -1.09
CA ILE A 193 13.52 25.23 -1.60
C ILE A 193 12.26 24.52 -1.13
N PHE A 194 11.99 24.54 0.18
CA PHE A 194 10.82 23.87 0.76
C PHE A 194 9.52 24.50 0.28
N GLN A 195 9.45 25.83 0.21
CA GLN A 195 8.28 26.54 -0.30
C GLN A 195 7.99 26.21 -1.78
N LYS A 196 9.02 26.15 -2.63
CA LYS A 196 8.86 25.76 -4.05
C LYS A 196 8.36 24.32 -4.19
N ILE A 197 8.93 23.39 -3.42
CA ILE A 197 8.50 21.99 -3.45
C ILE A 197 7.06 21.84 -2.93
N ASP A 198 6.69 22.54 -1.86
CA ASP A 198 5.32 22.52 -1.35
C ASP A 198 4.31 23.09 -2.37
N LEU A 199 4.68 24.16 -3.09
CA LEU A 199 3.86 24.71 -4.17
C LEU A 199 3.65 23.69 -5.30
N ILE A 200 4.72 23.00 -5.73
CA ILE A 200 4.66 21.91 -6.70
C ILE A 200 3.70 20.82 -6.20
N ASN A 201 3.89 20.39 -4.96
CA ASN A 201 3.14 19.29 -4.36
C ASN A 201 1.65 19.59 -4.18
N ARG A 202 1.29 20.83 -3.85
CA ARG A 202 -0.13 21.26 -3.75
C ARG A 202 -0.85 21.28 -5.10
N LYS A 203 -0.11 21.53 -6.17
CA LYS A 203 -0.66 21.67 -7.53
C LYS A 203 -0.68 20.36 -8.31
N LEU A 204 0.10 19.33 -7.91
CA LEU A 204 0.07 17.99 -8.50
C LEU A 204 -1.35 17.40 -8.61
N ASP A 205 -2.19 17.61 -7.59
CA ASP A 205 -3.56 17.06 -7.56
C ASP A 205 -4.57 17.89 -8.40
N ASN A 206 -4.34 19.20 -8.58
CA ASN A 206 -5.38 20.15 -8.99
C ASN A 206 -5.12 20.88 -10.32
N GLU A 207 -3.87 20.99 -10.77
CA GLU A 207 -3.53 21.74 -11.99
C GLU A 207 -2.86 20.81 -13.03
N ALA A 208 -3.58 20.55 -14.13
CA ALA A 208 -2.99 19.94 -15.31
C ALA A 208 -1.90 20.86 -15.88
N GLY A 209 -0.71 20.33 -16.13
CA GLY A 209 0.40 21.09 -16.72
C GLY A 209 1.34 21.80 -15.73
N ILE A 210 1.23 21.64 -14.40
CA ILE A 210 2.32 22.17 -13.54
C ILE A 210 3.65 21.50 -13.86
N LEU A 211 3.60 20.18 -14.12
CA LEU A 211 4.78 19.42 -14.48
C LEU A 211 5.39 19.96 -15.77
N SER A 212 4.60 20.49 -16.72
CA SER A 212 5.11 21.02 -18.01
C SER A 212 6.02 22.25 -17.89
N ASN A 213 6.03 22.92 -16.73
CA ASN A 213 6.73 24.19 -16.53
C ASN A 213 8.08 24.07 -15.80
N ILE A 214 8.48 22.87 -15.37
CA ILE A 214 9.75 22.64 -14.68
C ILE A 214 10.61 21.66 -15.47
N SER A 215 11.87 22.00 -15.73
CA SER A 215 12.77 21.09 -16.45
C SER A 215 13.20 19.90 -15.57
N ALA A 216 13.58 18.79 -16.20
CA ALA A 216 14.11 17.61 -15.50
C ALA A 216 15.31 17.94 -14.59
N THR A 217 16.21 18.78 -15.09
CA THR A 217 17.41 19.23 -14.36
C THR A 217 17.05 20.15 -13.21
N GLU A 218 16.09 21.07 -13.41
CA GLU A 218 15.61 21.94 -12.34
C GLU A 218 14.92 21.15 -11.22
N TRP A 219 14.07 20.18 -11.58
CA TRP A 219 13.48 19.24 -10.63
C TRP A 219 14.56 18.49 -9.85
N PHE A 220 15.50 17.88 -10.57
CA PHE A 220 16.59 17.12 -9.96
C PHE A 220 17.40 17.98 -8.97
N ASN A 221 17.76 19.20 -9.35
CA ASN A 221 18.53 20.12 -8.50
C ASN A 221 17.73 20.57 -7.27
N LEU A 222 16.46 20.95 -7.46
CA LEU A 222 15.59 21.40 -6.38
C LEU A 222 15.42 20.33 -5.30
N PHE A 223 15.11 19.10 -5.72
CA PHE A 223 14.95 17.99 -4.79
C PHE A 223 16.28 17.49 -4.21
N SER A 224 17.39 17.60 -4.95
CA SER A 224 18.72 17.30 -4.39
C SER A 224 19.07 18.26 -3.26
N ALA A 225 18.77 19.55 -3.41
CA ALA A 225 18.99 20.53 -2.34
C ALA A 225 18.16 20.21 -1.07
N LYS A 226 16.90 19.79 -1.23
CA LYS A 226 16.09 19.29 -0.09
C LYS A 226 16.72 18.04 0.55
N MET A 227 17.17 17.08 -0.27
CA MET A 227 17.80 15.85 0.22
C MET A 227 19.08 16.12 1.00
N ASP A 228 19.90 17.09 0.60
CA ASP A 228 21.12 17.48 1.31
C ASP A 228 20.79 18.12 2.67
N ILE A 229 19.76 18.98 2.74
CA ILE A 229 19.27 19.54 4.02
C ILE A 229 18.75 18.43 4.94
N LEU A 230 17.94 17.51 4.42
CA LEU A 230 17.45 16.36 5.19
C LEU A 230 18.60 15.45 5.62
N HIS A 231 19.62 15.27 4.80
CA HIS A 231 20.78 14.48 5.20
C HIS A 231 21.48 15.09 6.42
N GLU A 232 21.67 16.41 6.44
CA GLU A 232 22.25 17.11 7.58
C GLU A 232 21.41 16.98 8.86
N ILE A 233 20.09 17.05 8.73
CA ILE A 233 19.18 16.77 9.86
C ILE A 233 19.35 15.33 10.35
N GLY A 234 19.44 14.37 9.43
CA GLY A 234 19.67 12.95 9.74
C GLY A 234 20.97 12.70 10.51
N ARG A 235 22.07 13.35 10.12
CA ARG A 235 23.34 13.24 10.86
C ARG A 235 23.21 13.78 12.29
N ASN A 236 22.51 14.91 12.45
CA ASN A 236 22.26 15.48 13.78
C ASN A 236 21.36 14.58 14.64
N LEU A 237 20.34 13.95 14.07
CA LEU A 237 19.51 12.95 14.77
C LEU A 237 20.34 11.77 15.30
N THR A 238 21.21 11.21 14.45
CA THR A 238 22.07 10.08 14.84
C THR A 238 23.07 10.48 15.94
N ARG A 239 23.62 11.70 15.90
CA ARG A 239 24.51 12.21 16.95
C ARG A 239 23.78 12.46 18.26
N ASN A 240 22.55 12.99 18.22
CA ASN A 240 21.73 13.21 19.42
C ASN A 240 21.33 11.89 20.09
N LEU A 241 21.03 10.85 19.28
CA LEU A 241 20.83 9.48 19.77
C LEU A 241 22.02 8.98 20.61
N GLU A 242 23.26 9.37 20.27
CA GLU A 242 24.45 9.05 21.08
C GLU A 242 24.52 9.84 22.38
N ALA A 243 24.24 11.15 22.31
CA ALA A 243 24.39 12.07 23.43
C ALA A 243 23.42 11.74 24.57
N ASP A 244 22.23 11.23 24.25
CA ASP A 244 21.18 10.89 25.22
C ASP A 244 21.30 9.46 25.79
N LYS A 245 22.37 8.73 25.46
CA LYS A 245 22.62 7.38 26.01
C LYS A 245 22.70 7.43 27.53
N GLY A 246 21.72 6.81 28.20
CA GLY A 246 21.69 6.68 29.66
C GLY A 246 20.88 7.74 30.40
N MET A 247 20.27 8.70 29.71
CA MET A 247 19.16 9.45 30.28
C MET A 247 17.96 8.51 30.34
N ALA A 248 17.55 8.11 31.55
CA ALA A 248 16.31 7.37 31.74
C ALA A 248 15.21 8.07 30.97
N ALA A 249 14.52 7.35 30.09
CA ALA A 249 13.35 7.86 29.40
C ALA A 249 12.48 8.56 30.44
N ALA A 250 12.27 9.87 30.29
CA ALA A 250 11.29 10.56 31.09
C ALA A 250 10.01 9.71 31.06
N PRO A 251 9.37 9.41 32.21
CA PRO A 251 8.17 8.61 32.21
C PRO A 251 7.22 9.27 31.22
N ILE A 252 6.81 8.53 30.20
CA ILE A 252 5.82 8.99 29.24
C ILE A 252 4.57 9.25 30.09
N GLY A 253 4.32 10.53 30.38
CA GLY A 253 3.15 10.94 31.12
C GLY A 253 1.93 10.49 30.32
N ASN A 254 1.11 9.64 30.94
CA ASN A 254 -0.23 9.28 30.48
C ASN A 254 -1.13 10.52 30.51
N SER A 255 -0.87 11.49 29.64
CA SER A 255 -1.75 12.63 29.43
C SER A 255 -2.73 12.28 28.30
N PRO A 256 -4.06 12.31 28.56
CA PRO A 256 -5.10 12.02 27.56
C PRO A 256 -4.99 12.88 26.28
N ALA A 257 -4.32 14.03 26.35
CA ALA A 257 -4.09 14.93 25.21
C ALA A 257 -3.08 14.42 24.17
N ILE A 258 -2.24 13.43 24.50
CA ILE A 258 -1.19 12.89 23.58
C ILE A 258 -1.77 11.80 22.65
N LEU A 259 -2.84 11.12 23.06
CA LEU A 259 -3.53 10.13 22.21
C LEU A 259 -4.16 10.78 20.97
N ASP A 260 -4.58 12.04 21.10
CA ASP A 260 -5.27 12.80 20.05
C ASP A 260 -4.39 13.15 18.83
N TYR A 261 -3.06 13.10 18.97
CA TYR A 261 -2.12 13.43 17.89
C TYR A 261 -1.46 12.21 17.22
N ARG A 262 -1.58 10.99 17.77
CA ARG A 262 -0.85 9.81 17.27
C ARG A 262 -1.65 8.93 16.31
N ILE A 263 -2.97 8.96 16.40
CA ILE A 263 -3.86 8.17 15.53
C ILE A 263 -4.28 9.07 14.36
N ASP A 264 -4.16 8.56 13.14
CA ASP A 264 -4.62 9.27 11.95
C ASP A 264 -6.09 9.71 12.13
N LYS A 265 -6.40 10.97 11.81
CA LYS A 265 -7.74 11.54 12.06
C LYS A 265 -8.86 10.67 11.49
N GLY A 266 -8.66 10.14 10.28
CA GLY A 266 -9.63 9.27 9.63
C GLY A 266 -9.77 7.93 10.35
N VAL A 267 -8.68 7.37 10.87
CA VAL A 267 -8.72 6.15 11.69
C VAL A 267 -9.50 6.40 12.99
N ARG A 268 -9.24 7.53 13.68
CA ARG A 268 -9.92 7.90 14.92
C ARG A 268 -11.44 8.04 14.74
N GLU A 269 -11.86 8.72 13.68
CA GLU A 269 -13.28 8.93 13.35
C GLU A 269 -14.01 7.62 13.04
N ASN A 270 -13.28 6.58 12.60
CA ASN A 270 -13.85 5.27 12.24
C ASN A 270 -13.50 4.16 13.25
N LEU A 271 -12.97 4.49 14.44
CA LEU A 271 -12.57 3.50 15.46
C LEU A 271 -13.69 2.54 15.85
N GLY A 272 -14.93 3.05 15.96
CA GLY A 272 -16.10 2.24 16.26
C GLY A 272 -16.34 1.15 15.21
N GLN A 273 -16.20 1.49 13.93
CA GLN A 273 -16.31 0.54 12.82
C GLN A 273 -15.14 -0.44 12.82
N ILE A 274 -13.90 0.05 13.00
CA ILE A 274 -12.69 -0.78 13.01
C ILE A 274 -12.78 -1.85 14.12
N ARG A 275 -13.25 -1.48 15.31
CA ARG A 275 -13.42 -2.42 16.43
C ARG A 275 -14.38 -3.58 16.13
N GLN A 276 -15.33 -3.38 15.21
CA GLN A 276 -16.33 -4.38 14.83
C GLN A 276 -15.88 -5.26 13.67
N MET A 277 -14.75 -4.96 13.02
CA MET A 277 -14.27 -5.76 11.90
C MET A 277 -13.89 -7.17 12.37
N PRO A 278 -14.12 -8.22 11.55
CA PRO A 278 -13.82 -9.61 11.93
C PRO A 278 -12.40 -9.81 12.47
N LEU A 279 -11.42 -9.13 11.86
CA LEU A 279 -10.03 -9.18 12.29
C LEU A 279 -9.81 -8.67 13.72
N PHE A 280 -10.52 -7.63 14.15
CA PHE A 280 -10.32 -6.94 15.43
C PHE A 280 -11.40 -7.25 16.47
N CYS A 281 -12.40 -8.05 16.11
CA CYS A 281 -13.49 -8.38 17.01
C CYS A 281 -12.94 -9.10 18.26
N GLY A 282 -13.32 -8.60 19.44
CA GLY A 282 -12.95 -9.22 20.72
C GLY A 282 -11.49 -9.04 21.15
N ILE A 283 -10.68 -8.24 20.45
CA ILE A 283 -9.33 -7.90 20.94
C ILE A 283 -9.38 -6.81 22.02
N ASP A 284 -8.39 -6.81 22.91
CA ASP A 284 -8.28 -5.80 23.96
C ASP A 284 -8.10 -4.38 23.39
N GLU A 285 -8.65 -3.40 24.10
CA GLU A 285 -8.64 -2.00 23.65
C GLU A 285 -7.23 -1.42 23.57
N THR A 286 -6.33 -1.79 24.49
CA THR A 286 -4.94 -1.35 24.44
C THR A 286 -4.22 -1.88 23.21
N LEU A 287 -4.44 -3.16 22.88
CA LEU A 287 -3.87 -3.79 21.69
C LEU A 287 -4.41 -3.16 20.40
N LEU A 288 -5.72 -2.90 20.33
CA LEU A 288 -6.32 -2.23 19.18
C LEU A 288 -5.70 -0.84 18.98
N LEU A 289 -5.54 -0.08 20.07
CA LEU A 289 -4.90 1.24 20.03
C LEU A 289 -3.45 1.16 19.53
N GLU A 290 -2.67 0.19 20.01
CA GLU A 290 -1.30 -0.02 19.53
C GLU A 290 -1.24 -0.31 18.02
N ILE A 291 -2.21 -1.05 17.47
CA ILE A 291 -2.28 -1.33 16.03
C ILE A 291 -2.69 -0.07 15.27
N VAL A 292 -3.77 0.60 15.69
CA VAL A 292 -4.35 1.73 14.95
C VAL A 292 -3.47 2.98 14.98
N MET A 293 -2.57 3.12 15.97
CA MET A 293 -1.56 4.18 16.03
C MET A 293 -0.60 4.17 14.84
N HIS A 294 -0.41 3.03 14.20
CA HIS A 294 0.41 2.90 13.00
C HIS A 294 -0.42 2.69 11.72
N ALA A 295 -1.74 2.65 11.86
CA ALA A 295 -2.66 2.56 10.74
C ALA A 295 -2.90 3.93 10.10
N ARG A 296 -3.29 3.92 8.83
CA ARG A 296 -3.72 5.11 8.09
C ARG A 296 -5.01 4.82 7.35
N LEU A 297 -5.89 5.81 7.28
CA LEU A 297 -7.01 5.77 6.36
C LEU A 297 -6.56 6.28 4.99
N VAL A 298 -6.60 5.44 3.97
CA VAL A 298 -6.20 5.78 2.60
C VAL A 298 -7.44 5.77 1.72
N THR A 299 -7.66 6.83 0.95
CA THR A 299 -8.76 6.91 -0.02
C THR A 299 -8.23 6.73 -1.43
N HIS A 300 -8.82 5.79 -2.15
CA HIS A 300 -8.56 5.48 -3.55
C HIS A 300 -9.75 5.93 -4.38
N THR A 301 -9.53 6.67 -5.46
CA THR A 301 -10.60 7.05 -6.40
C THR A 301 -10.93 5.87 -7.32
N LYS A 302 -12.12 5.91 -7.94
CA LYS A 302 -12.52 4.93 -8.97
C LYS A 302 -11.42 4.73 -10.01
N GLY A 303 -11.08 3.47 -10.28
CA GLY A 303 -10.06 3.07 -11.26
C GLY A 303 -8.62 3.11 -10.75
N SER A 304 -8.36 3.66 -9.55
CA SER A 304 -6.99 3.73 -9.05
C SER A 304 -6.48 2.36 -8.57
N THR A 305 -5.24 2.03 -8.93
CA THR A 305 -4.55 0.82 -8.48
C THR A 305 -4.16 0.96 -7.01
N ILE A 306 -4.43 -0.09 -6.23
CA ILE A 306 -4.06 -0.16 -4.81
C ILE A 306 -2.67 -0.80 -4.67
N PHE A 307 -2.43 -1.92 -5.35
CA PHE A 307 -1.12 -2.55 -5.50
C PHE A 307 -1.06 -3.42 -6.76
N LEU A 308 0.15 -3.70 -7.22
CA LEU A 308 0.41 -4.55 -8.39
C LEU A 308 0.99 -5.90 -8.00
N GLN A 309 0.74 -6.89 -8.84
CA GLN A 309 1.35 -8.20 -8.74
C GLN A 309 2.89 -8.08 -8.73
N GLY A 310 3.53 -8.77 -7.79
CA GLY A 310 4.99 -8.79 -7.64
C GLY A 310 5.55 -7.68 -6.75
N GLU A 311 4.74 -6.71 -6.34
CA GLU A 311 5.13 -5.74 -5.31
C GLU A 311 5.24 -6.41 -3.93
N GLN A 312 6.13 -5.90 -3.07
CA GLN A 312 6.31 -6.44 -1.72
C GLN A 312 5.11 -6.07 -0.83
N ALA A 313 4.52 -7.06 -0.16
CA ALA A 313 3.38 -6.87 0.74
C ALA A 313 3.80 -6.28 2.10
N ASN A 314 4.35 -5.06 2.09
CA ASN A 314 4.79 -4.35 3.30
C ASN A 314 3.63 -3.76 4.11
N ARG A 315 2.44 -3.68 3.51
CA ARG A 315 1.23 -3.16 4.12
C ARG A 315 0.09 -4.15 3.95
N PHE A 316 -0.78 -4.18 4.95
CA PHE A 316 -2.00 -4.94 4.99
C PHE A 316 -3.19 -3.98 4.91
N TYR A 317 -4.22 -4.34 4.16
CA TYR A 317 -5.35 -3.47 3.87
C TYR A 317 -6.67 -4.13 4.26
N VAL A 318 -7.55 -3.37 4.90
CA VAL A 318 -8.94 -3.75 5.17
C VAL A 318 -9.85 -2.67 4.60
N ILE A 319 -10.91 -3.07 3.90
CA ILE A 319 -11.85 -2.12 3.29
C ILE A 319 -12.78 -1.58 4.38
N LEU A 320 -12.87 -0.25 4.51
CA LEU A 320 -13.89 0.38 5.36
C LEU A 320 -15.19 0.57 4.58
N ASP A 321 -15.05 1.02 3.33
CA ASP A 321 -16.13 1.27 2.40
C ASP A 321 -15.58 1.31 0.98
N GLY A 322 -16.46 1.04 0.03
CA GLY A 322 -16.12 0.92 -1.37
C GLY A 322 -15.99 -0.52 -1.82
N TRP A 323 -15.51 -0.67 -3.05
CA TRP A 323 -15.29 -1.95 -3.69
C TRP A 323 -13.89 -2.04 -4.30
N VAL A 324 -13.30 -3.22 -4.18
CA VAL A 324 -12.00 -3.55 -4.76
C VAL A 324 -12.16 -4.81 -5.60
N LYS A 325 -11.66 -4.76 -6.84
CA LYS A 325 -11.48 -5.95 -7.66
C LYS A 325 -10.05 -6.46 -7.49
N LEU A 326 -9.91 -7.77 -7.29
CA LEU A 326 -8.64 -8.47 -7.39
C LEU A 326 -8.60 -9.22 -8.72
N PHE A 327 -7.55 -9.01 -9.52
CA PHE A 327 -7.51 -9.51 -10.90
C PHE A 327 -6.10 -9.86 -11.36
N LYS A 328 -6.02 -10.67 -12.41
CA LYS A 328 -4.82 -10.89 -13.22
C LYS A 328 -5.04 -10.37 -14.63
N GLY A 329 -4.05 -9.67 -15.17
CA GLY A 329 -4.00 -9.30 -16.58
C GLY A 329 -3.16 -10.30 -17.38
N ASP A 330 -3.47 -10.49 -18.66
CA ASP A 330 -2.57 -11.10 -19.62
C ASP A 330 -1.80 -10.04 -20.43
N VAL A 331 -0.89 -10.49 -21.30
CA VAL A 331 -0.08 -9.61 -22.16
C VAL A 331 -0.88 -8.88 -23.23
N GLU A 332 -2.10 -9.32 -23.51
CA GLU A 332 -3.02 -8.71 -24.48
C GLU A 332 -3.96 -7.68 -23.81
N GLY A 333 -3.84 -7.49 -22.49
CA GLY A 333 -4.65 -6.56 -21.71
C GLY A 333 -6.01 -7.12 -21.27
N HIS A 334 -6.25 -8.43 -21.44
CA HIS A 334 -7.46 -9.04 -20.88
C HIS A 334 -7.30 -9.23 -19.38
N GLU A 335 -8.31 -8.80 -18.63
CA GLU A 335 -8.38 -8.97 -17.19
C GLU A 335 -9.28 -10.15 -16.82
N SER A 336 -8.75 -11.05 -16.00
CA SER A 336 -9.54 -12.06 -15.30
C SER A 336 -9.74 -11.62 -13.86
N ILE A 337 -10.97 -11.23 -13.53
CA ILE A 337 -11.37 -10.85 -12.17
C ILE A 337 -11.49 -12.13 -11.34
N LEU A 338 -10.70 -12.21 -10.27
CA LEU A 338 -10.66 -13.37 -9.38
C LEU A 338 -11.55 -13.19 -8.16
N GLN A 339 -11.60 -11.99 -7.59
CA GLN A 339 -12.43 -11.69 -6.43
C GLN A 339 -12.94 -10.25 -6.46
N MET A 340 -14.12 -10.08 -5.86
CA MET A 340 -14.73 -8.79 -5.53
C MET A 340 -14.82 -8.67 -4.02
N LEU A 341 -14.20 -7.63 -3.48
CA LEU A 341 -14.11 -7.36 -2.05
C LEU A 341 -14.80 -6.03 -1.72
N SER A 342 -15.43 -5.96 -0.55
CA SER A 342 -16.10 -4.77 -0.04
C SER A 342 -15.84 -4.59 1.46
N SER A 343 -16.57 -3.66 2.08
CA SER A 343 -16.47 -3.30 3.49
C SER A 343 -16.26 -4.51 4.40
N ASN A 344 -15.27 -4.42 5.28
CA ASN A 344 -14.78 -5.45 6.20
C ASN A 344 -13.95 -6.59 5.58
N ASP A 345 -13.90 -6.73 4.25
CA ASP A 345 -12.95 -7.66 3.62
C ASP A 345 -11.52 -7.14 3.80
N ALA A 346 -10.61 -8.07 4.10
CA ALA A 346 -9.18 -7.82 4.01
C ALA A 346 -8.67 -8.18 2.61
N LEU A 347 -7.60 -7.49 2.17
CA LEU A 347 -6.98 -7.75 0.88
C LEU A 347 -5.81 -8.70 1.08
N LEU A 348 -5.94 -9.92 0.55
CA LEU A 348 -4.87 -10.91 0.44
C LEU A 348 -4.21 -11.24 1.79
N GLU A 349 -5.03 -11.69 2.74
CA GLU A 349 -4.68 -12.05 4.12
C GLU A 349 -3.52 -13.02 4.21
N THR A 350 -3.40 -13.92 3.24
CA THR A 350 -2.32 -14.91 3.15
C THR A 350 -0.94 -14.26 2.97
N THR A 351 -0.85 -13.08 2.34
CA THR A 351 0.42 -12.35 2.17
C THR A 351 0.97 -11.81 3.48
N LEU A 352 0.09 -11.56 4.46
CA LEU A 352 0.50 -11.10 5.79
C LEU A 352 1.32 -12.18 6.50
N LEU A 353 0.94 -13.45 6.37
CA LEU A 353 1.59 -14.60 7.00
C LEU A 353 2.78 -15.15 6.21
N ALA A 354 2.68 -15.17 4.88
CA ALA A 354 3.69 -15.75 4.00
C ALA A 354 4.91 -14.85 3.76
N GLU A 355 4.88 -13.60 4.23
CA GLU A 355 5.92 -12.57 3.99
C GLU A 355 6.28 -12.43 2.50
N SER A 356 5.28 -12.61 1.64
CA SER A 356 5.44 -12.75 0.20
C SER A 356 5.11 -11.46 -0.56
N LYS A 357 5.34 -11.49 -1.87
CA LYS A 357 4.86 -10.45 -2.79
C LYS A 357 3.37 -10.61 -3.03
N PHE A 358 2.69 -9.54 -3.45
CA PHE A 358 1.30 -9.64 -3.88
C PHE A 358 1.20 -10.58 -5.11
N PRO A 359 0.43 -11.67 -5.04
CA PRO A 359 0.31 -12.61 -6.14
C PRO A 359 -0.56 -12.11 -7.30
N ILE A 360 -1.34 -11.05 -7.09
CA ILE A 360 -2.34 -10.50 -8.02
C ILE A 360 -2.47 -8.97 -7.85
N ASN A 361 -3.14 -8.32 -8.81
CA ASN A 361 -3.38 -6.87 -8.79
C ASN A 361 -4.64 -6.53 -7.99
N ALA A 362 -4.68 -5.33 -7.40
CA ALA A 362 -5.87 -4.77 -6.77
C ALA A 362 -6.18 -3.37 -7.30
N GLN A 363 -7.45 -3.11 -7.64
CA GLN A 363 -7.91 -1.81 -8.13
C GLN A 363 -9.25 -1.43 -7.49
N ALA A 364 -9.38 -0.16 -7.11
CA ALA A 364 -10.62 0.40 -6.61
C ALA A 364 -11.66 0.54 -7.73
N VAL A 365 -12.86 -0.01 -7.53
CA VAL A 365 -13.95 0.01 -8.53
C VAL A 365 -14.83 1.26 -8.37
N GLU A 366 -14.82 1.83 -7.18
CA GLU A 366 -15.41 3.13 -6.86
C GLU A 366 -14.48 3.90 -5.94
N THR A 367 -14.95 5.01 -5.37
CA THR A 367 -14.19 5.67 -4.30
C THR A 367 -14.19 4.75 -3.08
N THR A 368 -13.01 4.25 -2.71
CA THR A 368 -12.83 3.22 -1.69
C THR A 368 -11.93 3.75 -0.58
N ARG A 369 -12.35 3.64 0.68
CA ARG A 369 -11.50 3.92 1.84
C ARG A 369 -10.96 2.63 2.43
N LEU A 370 -9.66 2.58 2.65
CA LEU A 370 -8.93 1.43 3.16
C LEU A 370 -8.23 1.78 4.46
N LEU A 371 -8.36 0.92 5.48
CA LEU A 371 -7.45 0.92 6.61
C LEU A 371 -6.16 0.23 6.18
N SER A 372 -5.07 0.98 6.16
CA SER A 372 -3.77 0.51 5.75
C SER A 372 -2.83 0.43 6.95
N MET A 373 -2.27 -0.75 7.21
CA MET A 373 -1.44 -1.04 8.38
C MET A 373 -0.09 -1.65 7.98
N PRO A 374 1.01 -1.39 8.71
CA PRO A 374 2.27 -2.09 8.48
C PRO A 374 2.11 -3.59 8.72
N ALA A 375 2.47 -4.40 7.72
CA ALA A 375 2.34 -5.86 7.81
C ALA A 375 3.26 -6.44 8.89
N SER A 376 4.46 -5.87 9.07
CA SER A 376 5.41 -6.27 10.11
C SER A 376 4.85 -6.10 11.52
N LEU A 377 4.17 -4.98 11.80
CA LEU A 377 3.55 -4.72 13.09
C LEU A 377 2.42 -5.71 13.38
N LEU A 378 1.55 -5.96 12.41
CA LEU A 378 0.46 -6.93 12.59
C LEU A 378 1.03 -8.33 12.87
N ARG A 379 2.08 -8.76 12.16
CA ARG A 379 2.77 -10.02 12.44
C ARG A 379 3.33 -10.07 13.86
N GLU A 380 3.99 -9.02 14.32
CA GLU A 380 4.51 -8.91 15.68
C GLU A 380 3.39 -9.06 16.72
N LYS A 381 2.28 -8.32 16.55
CA LYS A 381 1.13 -8.37 17.45
C LYS A 381 0.41 -9.71 17.41
N MET A 382 0.34 -10.37 16.25
CA MET A 382 -0.21 -11.73 16.12
C MET A 382 0.64 -12.74 16.90
N ARG A 383 1.98 -12.66 16.82
CA ARG A 383 2.86 -13.54 17.60
C ARG A 383 2.65 -13.38 19.12
N ALA A 384 2.30 -12.18 19.57
CA ALA A 384 2.06 -11.86 20.97
C ALA A 384 0.61 -12.06 21.43
N ASN A 385 -0.36 -12.17 20.51
CA ASN A 385 -1.79 -12.24 20.83
C ASN A 385 -2.52 -13.34 20.05
N GLN A 386 -2.99 -14.35 20.78
CA GLN A 386 -3.69 -15.50 20.21
C GLN A 386 -5.05 -15.12 19.59
N HIS A 387 -5.82 -14.22 20.20
CA HIS A 387 -7.14 -13.83 19.68
C HIS A 387 -7.05 -13.18 18.30
N LEU A 388 -6.13 -12.22 18.12
CA LEU A 388 -5.90 -11.58 16.82
C LEU A 388 -5.47 -12.60 15.75
N THR A 389 -4.64 -13.57 16.13
CA THR A 389 -4.20 -14.65 15.23
C THR A 389 -5.37 -15.56 14.83
N VAL A 390 -6.20 -15.97 15.79
CA VAL A 390 -7.40 -16.78 15.52
C VAL A 390 -8.36 -16.03 14.61
N ASN A 391 -8.61 -14.74 14.85
CA ASN A 391 -9.47 -13.92 13.99
C ASN A 391 -8.99 -13.90 12.53
N LEU A 392 -7.68 -13.75 12.31
CA LEU A 392 -7.11 -13.81 10.96
C LEU A 392 -7.31 -15.20 10.32
N ILE A 393 -7.03 -16.28 11.07
CA ILE A 393 -7.19 -17.65 10.57
C ILE A 393 -8.66 -17.93 10.22
N THR A 394 -9.60 -17.49 11.05
CA THR A 394 -11.03 -17.59 10.78
C THR A 394 -11.39 -16.85 9.50
N THR A 395 -10.90 -15.61 9.33
CA THR A 395 -11.13 -14.82 8.10
C THR A 395 -10.60 -15.55 6.86
N ILE A 396 -9.39 -16.14 6.94
CA ILE A 396 -8.81 -16.93 5.84
C ILE A 396 -9.64 -18.18 5.56
N ALA A 397 -10.11 -18.88 6.59
CA ALA A 397 -10.92 -20.09 6.46
C ALA A 397 -12.27 -19.79 5.77
N GLU A 398 -12.94 -18.72 6.20
CA GLU A 398 -14.17 -18.24 5.56
C GLU A 398 -13.91 -17.89 4.09
N LYS A 399 -12.84 -17.16 3.79
CA LYS A 399 -12.51 -16.77 2.42
C LYS A 399 -12.16 -17.97 1.52
N SER A 400 -11.52 -18.99 2.09
CA SER A 400 -11.23 -20.24 1.40
C SER A 400 -12.51 -20.97 1.01
N GLN A 401 -13.50 -21.04 1.92
CA GLN A 401 -14.82 -21.60 1.61
C GLN A 401 -15.53 -20.79 0.52
N GLU A 402 -15.49 -19.45 0.58
CA GLU A 402 -16.06 -18.61 -0.49
C GLU A 402 -15.42 -18.88 -1.86
N LEU A 403 -14.11 -19.13 -1.91
CA LEU A 403 -13.41 -19.47 -3.14
C LEU A 403 -13.80 -20.84 -3.69
N ILE A 404 -13.97 -21.84 -2.82
CA ILE A 404 -14.47 -23.17 -3.20
C ILE A 404 -15.86 -23.04 -3.81
N ASN A 405 -16.75 -22.29 -3.16
CA ASN A 405 -18.10 -22.06 -3.64
C ASN A 405 -18.07 -21.35 -5.00
N GLN A 406 -17.28 -20.29 -5.16
CA GLN A 406 -17.12 -19.61 -6.44
C GLN A 406 -16.60 -20.54 -7.55
N PHE A 407 -15.66 -21.42 -7.23
CA PHE A 407 -15.16 -22.42 -8.17
C PHE A 407 -16.26 -23.41 -8.58
N GLU A 408 -17.08 -23.87 -7.64
CA GLU A 408 -18.25 -24.70 -7.92
C GLU A 408 -19.25 -23.97 -8.82
N GLN A 409 -19.55 -22.69 -8.54
CA GLN A 409 -20.42 -21.87 -9.38
C GLN A 409 -19.92 -21.81 -10.83
N LEU A 410 -18.61 -21.62 -11.03
CA LEU A 410 -18.02 -21.49 -12.36
C LEU A 410 -17.99 -22.82 -13.13
N THR A 411 -17.87 -23.95 -12.43
CA THR A 411 -17.69 -25.29 -13.03
C THR A 411 -18.99 -26.07 -13.20
N LEU A 412 -19.94 -25.96 -12.26
CA LEU A 412 -21.15 -26.79 -12.24
C LEU A 412 -22.40 -26.07 -12.76
N LYS A 413 -22.44 -24.73 -12.74
CA LYS A 413 -23.63 -23.98 -13.16
C LYS A 413 -23.52 -23.43 -14.57
N SER A 414 -24.62 -23.54 -15.31
CA SER A 414 -24.78 -22.88 -16.60
C SER A 414 -24.75 -21.36 -16.48
N VAL A 415 -24.46 -20.65 -17.57
CA VAL A 415 -24.43 -19.18 -17.63
C VAL A 415 -25.71 -18.55 -17.04
N GLY A 416 -26.89 -19.09 -17.37
CA GLY A 416 -28.17 -18.63 -16.82
C GLY A 416 -28.29 -18.81 -15.31
N GLN A 417 -27.87 -19.97 -14.81
CA GLN A 417 -27.87 -20.27 -13.40
C GLN A 417 -26.89 -19.39 -12.61
N ARG A 418 -25.71 -19.06 -13.17
CA ARG A 418 -24.76 -18.14 -12.52
C ARG A 418 -25.33 -16.73 -12.35
N VAL A 419 -26.02 -16.21 -13.37
CA VAL A 419 -26.68 -14.90 -13.27
C VAL A 419 -27.83 -14.93 -12.26
N GLY A 420 -28.67 -15.96 -12.30
CA GLY A 420 -29.77 -16.11 -11.33
C GLY A 420 -29.29 -16.27 -9.89
N TRP A 421 -28.23 -17.06 -9.68
CA TRP A 421 -27.57 -17.25 -8.38
C TRP A 421 -27.03 -15.92 -7.84
N PHE A 422 -26.37 -15.13 -8.69
CA PHE A 422 -25.86 -13.81 -8.31
C PHE A 422 -26.98 -12.85 -7.90
N LEU A 423 -28.10 -12.83 -8.64
CA LEU A 423 -29.25 -12.00 -8.30
C LEU A 423 -29.91 -12.44 -6.99
N LEU A 424 -30.05 -13.75 -6.76
CA LEU A 424 -30.55 -14.26 -5.48
C LEU A 424 -29.62 -13.88 -4.33
N ARG A 425 -28.30 -13.99 -4.50
CA ARG A 425 -27.31 -13.56 -3.51
C ARG A 425 -27.47 -12.08 -3.15
N LEU A 426 -27.64 -11.20 -4.15
CA LEU A 426 -27.88 -9.78 -3.91
C LEU A 426 -29.20 -9.53 -3.16
N TYR A 427 -30.26 -10.27 -3.53
CA TYR A 427 -31.56 -10.16 -2.87
C TYR A 427 -31.50 -10.56 -1.38
N LEU A 428 -30.82 -11.66 -1.06
CA LEU A 428 -30.62 -12.10 0.32
C LEU A 428 -29.77 -11.10 1.12
N ALA A 429 -28.68 -10.60 0.53
CA ALA A 429 -27.81 -9.61 1.16
C ALA A 429 -28.52 -8.26 1.41
N GLY A 430 -29.45 -7.87 0.53
CA GLY A 430 -30.29 -6.68 0.68
C GLY A 430 -31.40 -6.78 1.73
N GLY A 431 -31.43 -7.87 2.50
CA GLY A 431 -32.40 -8.07 3.58
C GLY A 431 -33.75 -8.65 3.15
N GLU A 432 -33.85 -9.17 1.91
CA GLU A 432 -35.06 -9.74 1.30
C GLU A 432 -36.21 -8.74 1.07
N ASN A 433 -35.92 -7.44 1.05
CA ASN A 433 -36.93 -6.39 0.93
C ASN A 433 -36.98 -5.78 -0.47
N GLY A 434 -38.20 -5.70 -1.03
CA GLY A 434 -38.46 -5.01 -2.30
C GLY A 434 -38.30 -5.86 -3.56
N SER A 435 -38.79 -5.31 -4.67
CA SER A 435 -38.71 -5.88 -6.02
C SER A 435 -37.54 -5.33 -6.83
N GLU A 436 -36.63 -4.57 -6.20
CA GLU A 436 -35.58 -3.82 -6.87
C GLU A 436 -34.21 -4.20 -6.29
N LEU A 437 -33.31 -4.60 -7.17
CA LEU A 437 -31.93 -4.97 -6.88
C LEU A 437 -31.01 -3.99 -7.57
N LEU A 438 -30.26 -3.21 -6.78
CA LEU A 438 -29.21 -2.37 -7.32
C LEU A 438 -27.98 -3.25 -7.60
N LEU A 439 -27.55 -3.28 -8.85
CA LEU A 439 -26.30 -3.91 -9.24
C LEU A 439 -25.14 -3.10 -8.65
N PRO A 440 -24.21 -3.75 -7.93
CA PRO A 440 -23.18 -3.05 -7.17
C PRO A 440 -22.12 -2.37 -8.05
N TYR A 441 -22.03 -2.71 -9.34
CA TYR A 441 -21.04 -2.17 -10.28
C TYR A 441 -21.46 -2.39 -11.74
N ASP A 442 -20.68 -1.85 -12.68
CA ASP A 442 -20.92 -1.94 -14.10
C ASP A 442 -21.12 -3.39 -14.57
N LYS A 443 -22.06 -3.62 -15.48
CA LYS A 443 -22.42 -4.95 -15.98
C LYS A 443 -21.22 -5.73 -16.54
N ALA A 444 -20.24 -5.03 -17.11
CA ALA A 444 -19.02 -5.65 -17.61
C ALA A 444 -18.19 -6.28 -16.48
N LEU A 445 -18.14 -5.63 -15.33
CA LEU A 445 -17.41 -6.11 -14.15
C LEU A 445 -18.12 -7.30 -13.51
N ILE A 446 -19.46 -7.27 -13.45
CA ILE A 446 -20.26 -8.43 -13.04
C ILE A 446 -20.05 -9.60 -13.99
N ALA A 447 -20.04 -9.35 -15.29
CA ALA A 447 -19.80 -10.39 -16.29
C ALA A 447 -18.43 -11.05 -16.09
N GLY A 448 -17.38 -10.25 -15.90
CA GLY A 448 -16.04 -10.73 -15.57
C GLY A 448 -16.01 -11.59 -14.30
N TYR A 449 -16.65 -11.12 -13.22
CA TYR A 449 -16.80 -11.87 -11.97
C TYR A 449 -17.54 -13.22 -12.15
N LEU A 450 -18.56 -13.26 -13.01
CA LEU A 450 -19.30 -14.48 -13.33
C LEU A 450 -18.66 -15.32 -14.46
N GLY A 451 -17.41 -15.03 -14.82
CA GLY A 451 -16.65 -15.74 -15.83
C GLY A 451 -17.33 -15.76 -17.21
N MET A 452 -17.90 -14.63 -17.63
CA MET A 452 -18.56 -14.50 -18.92
C MET A 452 -18.31 -13.12 -19.57
N LYS A 453 -18.53 -13.03 -20.89
CA LYS A 453 -18.41 -11.75 -21.60
C LYS A 453 -19.59 -10.81 -21.28
N PRO A 454 -19.40 -9.48 -21.31
CA PRO A 454 -20.48 -8.51 -21.04
C PRO A 454 -21.71 -8.68 -21.93
N GLU A 455 -21.53 -9.07 -23.19
CA GLU A 455 -22.61 -9.33 -24.15
C GLU A 455 -23.39 -10.60 -23.78
N THR A 456 -22.71 -11.59 -23.21
CA THR A 456 -23.35 -12.82 -22.71
C THR A 456 -24.19 -12.51 -21.49
N PHE A 457 -23.65 -11.78 -20.52
CA PHE A 457 -24.39 -11.35 -19.33
C PHE A 457 -25.64 -10.54 -19.69
N SER A 458 -25.51 -9.59 -20.62
CA SER A 458 -26.62 -8.75 -21.08
C SER A 458 -27.71 -9.58 -21.79
N ARG A 459 -27.33 -10.57 -22.61
CA ARG A 459 -28.26 -11.50 -23.25
C ARG A 459 -28.98 -12.38 -22.23
N THR A 460 -28.27 -12.90 -21.22
CA THR A 460 -28.88 -13.71 -20.15
C THR A 460 -29.89 -12.89 -19.34
N LEU A 461 -29.59 -11.65 -19.00
CA LEU A 461 -30.56 -10.75 -18.34
C LEU A 461 -31.81 -10.50 -19.21
N GLN A 462 -31.68 -10.45 -20.54
CA GLN A 462 -32.84 -10.36 -21.43
C GLN A 462 -33.67 -11.64 -21.44
N THR A 463 -33.04 -12.81 -21.46
CA THR A 463 -33.75 -14.11 -21.39
C THR A 463 -34.52 -14.26 -20.08
N LEU A 464 -33.97 -13.76 -18.97
CA LEU A 464 -34.62 -13.77 -17.65
C LEU A 464 -35.85 -12.84 -17.56
N ARG A 465 -36.14 -12.01 -18.58
CA ARG A 465 -37.42 -11.26 -18.66
C ARG A 465 -38.64 -12.18 -18.67
N ALA A 466 -38.54 -13.36 -19.29
CA ALA A 466 -39.61 -14.37 -19.24
C ALA A 466 -39.90 -14.84 -17.80
N CYS A 467 -38.92 -14.73 -16.90
CA CYS A 467 -39.06 -15.03 -15.49
C CYS A 467 -39.50 -13.82 -14.65
N GLY A 468 -39.88 -12.69 -15.27
CA GLY A 468 -40.27 -11.47 -14.56
C GLY A 468 -39.09 -10.66 -14.02
N ILE A 469 -37.87 -10.93 -14.49
CA ILE A 469 -36.65 -10.19 -14.13
C ILE A 469 -36.34 -9.21 -15.26
N THR A 470 -36.46 -7.92 -15.00
CA THR A 470 -36.18 -6.84 -15.94
C THR A 470 -34.96 -6.06 -15.48
N SER A 471 -34.18 -5.49 -16.40
CA SER A 471 -33.04 -4.65 -16.04
C SER A 471 -33.03 -3.35 -16.83
N GLU A 472 -32.80 -2.24 -16.12
CA GLU A 472 -32.67 -0.88 -16.65
C GLU A 472 -31.42 -0.27 -16.00
N LEU A 473 -30.42 0.09 -16.81
CA LEU A 473 -29.11 0.54 -16.31
C LEU A 473 -28.56 -0.44 -15.25
N ASN A 474 -28.28 0.04 -14.03
CA ASN A 474 -27.79 -0.75 -12.90
C ASN A 474 -28.91 -1.22 -11.97
N LEU A 475 -30.18 -1.06 -12.32
CA LEU A 475 -31.32 -1.53 -11.54
C LEU A 475 -31.90 -2.79 -12.17
N VAL A 476 -32.07 -3.84 -11.37
CA VAL A 476 -32.76 -5.08 -11.74
C VAL A 476 -34.06 -5.15 -10.97
N ARG A 477 -35.18 -5.19 -11.69
CA ARG A 477 -36.52 -5.33 -11.14
C ARG A 477 -36.98 -6.77 -11.23
N VAL A 478 -37.36 -7.34 -10.09
CA VAL A 478 -37.83 -8.72 -9.93
C VAL A 478 -39.29 -8.66 -9.54
N GLN A 479 -40.18 -8.95 -10.50
CA GLN A 479 -41.64 -8.88 -10.30
C GLN A 479 -42.13 -9.91 -9.27
N ASP A 480 -41.54 -11.10 -9.28
CA ASP A 480 -41.81 -12.17 -8.32
C ASP A 480 -40.49 -12.68 -7.71
N PRO A 481 -40.11 -12.20 -6.51
CA PRO A 481 -38.90 -12.65 -5.83
C PRO A 481 -38.85 -14.15 -5.57
N ALA A 482 -40.00 -14.85 -5.54
CA ALA A 482 -40.01 -16.30 -5.37
C ALA A 482 -39.33 -17.05 -6.52
N LYS A 483 -39.31 -16.49 -7.73
CA LYS A 483 -38.62 -17.09 -8.89
C LYS A 483 -37.09 -17.05 -8.76
N LEU A 484 -36.53 -16.17 -7.92
CA LEU A 484 -35.10 -16.21 -7.64
C LEU A 484 -34.72 -17.48 -6.86
N CYS A 485 -35.66 -18.06 -6.10
CA CYS A 485 -35.42 -19.28 -5.32
C CYS A 485 -35.12 -20.51 -6.20
N ASP A 486 -35.47 -20.48 -7.50
CA ASP A 486 -35.11 -21.55 -8.45
C ASP A 486 -33.58 -21.69 -8.60
N PHE A 487 -32.84 -20.60 -8.33
CA PHE A 487 -31.39 -20.56 -8.37
C PHE A 487 -30.72 -20.83 -7.00
N CYS A 488 -31.52 -21.16 -5.98
CA CYS A 488 -31.01 -21.45 -4.63
C CYS A 488 -30.22 -22.75 -4.61
N ASP A 489 -29.11 -22.77 -3.87
CA ASP A 489 -28.29 -23.94 -3.55
C ASP A 489 -28.00 -24.01 -2.05
N PHE A 490 -27.16 -24.98 -1.65
CA PHE A 490 -26.80 -25.22 -0.25
C PHE A 490 -26.14 -23.99 0.40
N ASP A 491 -25.41 -23.18 -0.37
CA ASP A 491 -24.75 -21.98 0.14
C ASP A 491 -25.74 -20.83 0.40
N LEU A 492 -26.66 -20.61 -0.53
CA LEU A 492 -27.62 -19.50 -0.42
C LEU A 492 -28.72 -19.78 0.60
N GLN A 493 -29.09 -21.05 0.83
CA GLN A 493 -30.09 -21.38 1.85
C GLN A 493 -29.63 -21.03 3.27
N GLU A 494 -28.34 -21.16 3.60
CA GLU A 494 -27.82 -20.77 4.92
C GLU A 494 -27.98 -19.27 5.20
N LYS A 495 -28.03 -18.47 4.14
CA LYS A 495 -28.18 -17.01 4.19
C LYS A 495 -29.63 -16.55 4.07
N CYS A 496 -30.58 -17.48 3.90
CA CYS A 496 -31.99 -17.18 3.67
C CYS A 496 -32.82 -17.30 4.95
N LYS A 497 -33.60 -16.25 5.28
CA LYS A 497 -34.48 -16.23 6.47
C LYS A 497 -35.63 -17.22 6.38
N ARG A 498 -35.94 -17.73 5.18
CA ARG A 498 -37.04 -18.67 4.93
C ARG A 498 -36.62 -20.12 5.13
N LYS A 499 -35.33 -20.43 5.27
CA LYS A 499 -34.83 -21.79 5.49
C LYS A 499 -35.50 -22.41 6.73
N GLY A 500 -36.01 -23.63 6.59
CA GLY A 500 -36.72 -24.34 7.66
C GLY A 500 -38.10 -23.79 8.02
N THR A 501 -38.64 -22.84 7.24
CA THR A 501 -40.00 -22.31 7.43
C THR A 501 -40.94 -22.82 6.34
N ASN A 502 -42.25 -22.84 6.63
CA ASN A 502 -43.30 -23.17 5.65
C ASN A 502 -43.38 -22.18 4.47
N ALA A 503 -42.65 -21.07 4.52
CA ALA A 503 -42.56 -20.09 3.44
C ALA A 503 -41.52 -20.48 2.36
N CYS A 504 -40.66 -21.47 2.62
CA CYS A 504 -39.73 -21.99 1.61
C CYS A 504 -40.37 -23.13 0.82
N LYS A 505 -40.36 -23.01 -0.52
CA LYS A 505 -40.97 -24.00 -1.43
C LYS A 505 -39.98 -25.08 -1.90
N LYS A 506 -38.71 -25.02 -1.48
CA LYS A 506 -37.70 -26.05 -1.82
C LYS A 506 -37.72 -27.18 -0.80
N ALA A 507 -37.90 -28.40 -1.29
CA ALA A 507 -37.89 -29.62 -0.48
C ALA A 507 -36.59 -29.75 0.35
N ASP A 508 -35.44 -29.42 -0.25
CA ASP A 508 -34.12 -29.50 0.41
C ASP A 508 -33.94 -28.48 1.56
N CYS A 509 -34.80 -27.46 1.64
CA CYS A 509 -34.75 -26.40 2.65
C CYS A 509 -35.81 -26.58 3.75
N MET A 510 -36.71 -27.56 3.64
CA MET A 510 -37.71 -27.87 4.65
C MET A 510 -37.09 -28.80 5.70
N VAL A 511 -37.18 -28.41 6.97
CA VAL A 511 -36.81 -29.30 8.08
C VAL A 511 -37.96 -30.29 8.22
N ASN A 512 -37.68 -31.59 8.11
CA ASN A 512 -38.63 -32.64 8.52
C ASN A 512 -38.87 -32.59 10.03
#